data_AF-A0A8H4L2P7-F1
#
_entry.id   AF-A0A8H4L2P7-F1
#
_cell.length_a   1.000
_cell.length_b   1.000
_cell.length_c   1.000
_cell.angle_alpha   90.00
_cell.angle_beta   90.00
_cell.angle_gamma   90.00
#
_symmetry.space_group_name_H-M   'P 1'
#
loop_
_entity.id
_entity.type
_entity.pdbx_description
1 polymer ?
#
loop_
_entity_poly.entity_id
_entity_poly.type
_entity_poly.pdbx_seq_one_letter_code
_entity_poly.pdbx_strand_id
1 'polypeptide(L)'
;MEHSRLILAQNQLENLLDWFEQRCVLAPASLHGRITAAFRIAARIYLYGLASGHDRFSKTQELSEELTGVLRSINTDPKAYDHNLVWVYLVGGANCTRTSSFRKYFDSRLDRYRRARGQSTYQSMKRIATILEEVWQQKDNAQDLSVKDSEDWRDVMSRNGWVFLTHLVAVEPLQVKI
;
A
#
# COMPACT_ATOMS: atom_id res chain seq x y z
N MET A 1 22.17 -13.27 22.38
CA MET A 1 21.54 -14.08 21.30
C MET A 1 20.51 -13.29 20.50
N GLU A 2 19.71 -12.41 21.12
CA GLU A 2 18.72 -11.56 20.42
C GLU A 2 19.36 -10.55 19.44
N HIS A 3 20.46 -9.92 19.84
CA HIS A 3 21.14 -8.90 19.03
C HIS A 3 21.65 -9.44 17.69
N SER A 4 22.15 -10.68 17.66
CA SER A 4 22.64 -11.34 16.44
C SER A 4 21.50 -11.72 15.48
N ARG A 5 20.30 -11.99 15.99
CA ARG A 5 19.11 -12.29 15.17
C ARG A 5 18.57 -11.05 14.49
N LEU A 6 18.60 -9.90 15.17
CA LEU A 6 18.20 -8.61 14.60
C LEU A 6 19.12 -8.19 13.44
N ILE A 7 20.44 -8.33 13.62
CA ILE A 7 21.43 -8.02 12.56
C ILE A 7 21.26 -8.93 11.35
N LEU A 8 20.98 -10.22 11.56
CA LEU A 8 20.78 -11.18 10.47
C LEU A 8 19.49 -10.88 9.69
N ALA A 9 18.40 -10.53 10.39
CA ALA A 9 17.13 -10.15 9.78
C ALA A 9 17.26 -8.86 8.97
N GLN A 10 18.00 -7.88 9.47
CA GLN A 10 18.24 -6.60 8.79
C GLN A 10 19.05 -6.79 7.49
N ASN A 11 20.14 -7.57 7.54
CA ASN A 11 20.92 -7.90 6.33
C ASN A 11 20.12 -8.68 5.27
N GLN A 12 19.22 -9.58 5.69
CA GLN A 12 18.35 -10.29 4.74
C GLN A 12 17.37 -9.34 4.05
N LEU A 13 16.86 -8.34 4.79
CA LEU A 13 15.93 -7.37 4.26
C LEU A 13 16.60 -6.38 3.29
N GLU A 14 17.83 -5.95 3.59
CA GLU A 14 18.64 -5.11 2.69
C GLU A 14 18.97 -5.82 1.38
N ASN A 15 19.40 -7.10 1.44
CA ASN A 15 19.64 -7.91 0.24
C ASN A 15 18.39 -8.11 -0.61
N LEU A 16 17.23 -8.28 0.04
CA LEU A 16 15.96 -8.45 -0.65
C LEU A 16 15.51 -7.14 -1.30
N LEU A 17 15.69 -6.00 -0.63
CA LEU A 17 15.48 -4.68 -1.22
C LEU A 17 16.33 -4.51 -2.49
N ASP A 18 17.64 -4.74 -2.41
CA ASP A 18 18.57 -4.63 -3.54
C ASP A 18 18.18 -5.53 -4.73
N TRP A 19 17.82 -6.79 -4.43
CA TRP A 19 17.33 -7.74 -5.42
C TRP A 19 16.03 -7.25 -6.09
N PHE A 20 15.13 -6.66 -5.31
CA PHE A 20 13.89 -6.07 -5.82
C PHE A 20 14.18 -4.85 -6.69
N GLU A 21 15.10 -3.96 -6.30
CA GLU A 21 15.46 -2.76 -7.05
C GLU A 21 16.04 -3.12 -8.43
N GLN A 22 17.01 -4.04 -8.47
CA GLN A 22 17.68 -4.44 -9.72
C GLN A 22 16.73 -5.03 -10.76
N ARG A 23 15.73 -5.80 -10.34
CA ARG A 23 14.78 -6.42 -11.27
C ARG A 23 13.67 -5.46 -11.73
N CYS A 24 13.47 -4.31 -11.07
CA CYS A 24 12.30 -3.42 -11.29
C CYS A 24 12.41 -2.55 -12.55
N VAL A 25 13.58 -2.49 -13.18
CA VAL A 25 13.90 -1.56 -14.29
C VAL A 25 13.24 -1.93 -15.62
N LEU A 26 12.49 -3.04 -15.71
CA LEU A 26 11.81 -3.44 -16.94
C LEU A 26 10.40 -2.82 -17.02
N ALA A 27 10.28 -1.66 -17.69
CA ALA A 27 9.01 -1.04 -18.03
C ALA A 27 8.28 -1.84 -19.13
N PRO A 28 7.11 -2.45 -18.88
CA PRO A 28 6.42 -3.21 -19.92
C PRO A 28 5.25 -2.37 -20.46
N ALA A 29 5.20 -2.18 -21.78
CA ALA A 29 4.17 -1.39 -22.46
C ALA A 29 2.73 -1.94 -22.25
N SER A 30 2.59 -3.20 -21.82
CA SER A 30 1.32 -3.89 -21.57
C SER A 30 0.71 -3.56 -20.20
N LEU A 31 -0.62 -3.65 -20.08
CA LEU A 31 -1.36 -3.46 -18.83
C LEU A 31 -0.87 -4.37 -17.69
N HIS A 32 -0.62 -5.65 -17.99
CA HIS A 32 -0.05 -6.60 -17.03
C HIS A 32 1.29 -6.10 -16.48
N GLY A 33 2.11 -5.49 -17.34
CA GLY A 33 3.36 -4.89 -16.93
C GLY A 33 3.21 -3.75 -15.92
N ARG A 34 2.25 -2.87 -16.15
CA ARG A 34 1.95 -1.76 -15.24
C ARG A 34 1.41 -2.27 -13.90
N ILE A 35 0.51 -3.26 -13.92
CA ILE A 35 0.02 -3.92 -12.70
C ILE A 35 1.18 -4.54 -11.91
N THR A 36 2.04 -5.31 -12.59
CA THR A 36 3.24 -5.89 -11.99
C THR A 36 4.16 -4.82 -11.41
N ALA A 37 4.39 -3.72 -12.12
CA ALA A 37 5.18 -2.60 -11.62
C ALA A 37 4.57 -1.99 -10.34
N ALA A 38 3.25 -1.79 -10.30
CA ALA A 38 2.57 -1.24 -9.12
C ALA A 38 2.72 -2.14 -7.89
N PHE A 39 2.53 -3.46 -8.04
CA PHE A 39 2.75 -4.43 -6.97
C PHE A 39 4.19 -4.44 -6.47
N ARG A 40 5.16 -4.30 -7.37
CA ARG A 40 6.59 -4.30 -7.02
C ARG A 40 6.99 -3.05 -6.26
N ILE A 41 6.50 -1.87 -6.69
CA ILE A 41 6.73 -0.62 -5.96
C ILE A 41 6.08 -0.70 -4.57
N ALA A 42 4.83 -1.19 -4.48
CA ALA A 42 4.19 -1.42 -3.19
C ALA A 42 4.97 -2.40 -2.30
N ALA A 43 5.51 -3.49 -2.85
CA ALA A 43 6.37 -4.40 -2.10
C ALA A 43 7.64 -3.71 -1.55
N ARG A 44 8.30 -2.86 -2.35
CA ARG A 44 9.44 -2.05 -1.87
C ARG A 44 9.03 -1.13 -0.72
N ILE A 45 7.90 -0.42 -0.84
CA ILE A 45 7.36 0.43 0.24
C ILE A 45 7.07 -0.40 1.49
N TYR A 46 6.45 -1.57 1.35
CA TYR A 46 6.15 -2.49 2.45
C TYR A 46 7.42 -2.91 3.20
N LEU A 47 8.46 -3.28 2.45
CA LEU A 47 9.75 -3.71 2.99
C LEU A 47 10.49 -2.56 3.68
N TYR A 48 10.52 -1.36 3.10
CA TYR A 48 11.04 -0.18 3.78
C TYR A 48 10.25 0.14 5.07
N GLY A 49 8.96 -0.18 5.11
CA GLY A 49 8.17 -0.10 6.33
C GLY A 49 8.55 -1.13 7.41
N LEU A 50 9.17 -2.25 7.04
CA LEU A 50 9.65 -3.28 7.99
C LEU A 50 11.09 -3.06 8.45
N ALA A 51 11.91 -2.37 7.66
CA ALA A 51 13.31 -2.09 7.99
C ALA A 51 13.41 -1.10 9.16
N SER A 52 14.41 -1.26 10.05
CA SER A 52 14.80 -0.26 11.05
C SER A 52 15.99 0.58 10.55
N GLY A 53 15.76 1.82 10.10
CA GLY A 53 16.81 2.73 9.60
C GLY A 53 16.38 4.20 9.43
N HIS A 54 17.33 5.15 9.41
CA HIS A 54 17.03 6.59 9.43
C HIS A 54 16.62 7.21 8.07
N ASP A 55 16.77 6.50 6.93
CA ASP A 55 16.50 7.02 5.56
C ASP A 55 15.20 6.48 4.92
N ARG A 56 14.23 6.04 5.74
CA ARG A 56 13.03 5.35 5.25
C ARG A 56 11.98 6.31 4.69
N PHE A 57 11.89 7.52 5.25
CA PHE A 57 10.81 8.46 4.95
C PHE A 57 10.96 9.08 3.56
N SER A 58 12.16 9.59 3.25
CA SER A 58 12.54 10.11 1.92
C SER A 58 12.24 9.08 0.82
N LYS A 59 12.75 7.84 0.99
CA LYS A 59 12.62 6.77 0.00
C LYS A 59 11.18 6.30 -0.19
N THR A 60 10.40 6.21 0.88
CA THR A 60 8.97 5.82 0.78
C THR A 60 8.11 6.92 0.16
N GLN A 61 8.43 8.21 0.37
CA GLN A 61 7.76 9.30 -0.36
C GLN A 61 8.04 9.20 -1.86
N GLU A 62 9.30 9.06 -2.27
CA GLU A 62 9.68 8.93 -3.69
C GLU A 62 8.96 7.75 -4.38
N LEU A 63 8.99 6.58 -3.73
CA LEU A 63 8.29 5.39 -4.24
C LEU A 63 6.77 5.59 -4.29
N SER A 64 6.18 6.36 -3.37
CA SER A 64 4.74 6.67 -3.41
C SER A 64 4.37 7.56 -4.60
N GLU A 65 5.24 8.49 -5.00
CA GLU A 65 5.07 9.31 -6.19
C GLU A 65 5.22 8.48 -7.46
N GLU A 66 6.24 7.62 -7.53
CA GLU A 66 6.43 6.65 -8.62
C GLU A 66 5.20 5.74 -8.77
N LEU A 67 4.72 5.18 -7.66
CA LEU A 67 3.53 4.34 -7.62
C LEU A 67 2.31 5.08 -8.14
N THR A 68 2.15 6.36 -7.77
CA THR A 68 1.03 7.17 -8.25
C THR A 68 1.08 7.35 -9.77
N GLY A 69 2.27 7.55 -10.34
CA GLY A 69 2.49 7.58 -11.79
C GLY A 69 2.04 6.28 -12.47
N VAL A 70 2.47 5.14 -11.92
CA VAL A 70 2.09 3.81 -12.45
C VAL A 70 0.58 3.59 -12.33
N LEU A 71 -0.04 3.89 -11.18
CA LEU A 71 -1.48 3.72 -10.97
C LEU A 71 -2.33 4.59 -11.90
N ARG A 72 -1.88 5.81 -12.22
CA ARG A 72 -2.51 6.66 -13.26
C ARG A 72 -2.44 6.01 -14.64
N SER A 73 -1.33 5.32 -14.94
CA SER A 73 -1.14 4.65 -16.23
C SER A 73 -1.92 3.34 -16.38
N ILE A 74 -2.25 2.63 -15.28
CA ILE A 74 -3.02 1.38 -15.32
C ILE A 74 -4.46 1.63 -15.77
N ASN A 75 -5.03 2.78 -15.44
CA ASN A 75 -6.49 2.90 -15.38
C ASN A 75 -7.08 4.16 -16.04
N THR A 76 -7.65 3.96 -17.23
CA THR A 76 -8.66 4.84 -17.84
C THR A 76 -10.10 4.50 -17.41
N ASP A 77 -10.38 3.26 -16.95
CA ASP A 77 -11.72 2.83 -16.49
C ASP A 77 -11.75 2.56 -14.97
N PRO A 78 -12.68 3.18 -14.21
CA PRO A 78 -12.93 2.88 -12.80
C PRO A 78 -13.31 1.43 -12.49
N LYS A 79 -13.89 0.63 -13.38
CA LYS A 79 -14.45 -0.68 -12.98
C LYS A 79 -13.48 -1.86 -13.07
N ALA A 80 -12.41 -1.73 -13.85
CA ALA A 80 -11.77 -2.91 -14.42
C ALA A 80 -10.80 -3.64 -13.48
N TYR A 81 -9.96 -2.94 -12.70
CA TYR A 81 -8.81 -3.61 -12.04
C TYR A 81 -8.54 -3.25 -10.58
N ASP A 82 -9.16 -2.22 -10.00
CA ASP A 82 -8.72 -1.72 -8.69
C ASP A 82 -9.02 -2.68 -7.53
N HIS A 83 -9.97 -3.61 -7.69
CA HIS A 83 -10.21 -4.67 -6.70
C HIS A 83 -8.96 -5.54 -6.48
N ASN A 84 -8.16 -5.76 -7.52
CA ASN A 84 -6.89 -6.48 -7.42
C ASN A 84 -5.75 -5.58 -6.91
N LEU A 85 -5.94 -4.26 -6.87
CA LEU A 85 -4.93 -3.30 -6.44
C LEU A 85 -5.17 -2.81 -5.01
N VAL A 86 -6.16 -3.35 -4.29
CA VAL A 86 -6.52 -2.96 -2.92
C VAL A 86 -5.30 -2.92 -1.98
N TRP A 87 -4.47 -3.96 -2.01
CA TRP A 87 -3.25 -4.01 -1.21
C TRP A 87 -2.22 -2.96 -1.64
N VAL A 88 -2.08 -2.74 -2.95
CA VAL A 88 -1.19 -1.72 -3.52
C VAL A 88 -1.60 -0.32 -3.06
N TYR A 89 -2.91 -0.03 -3.04
CA TYR A 89 -3.44 1.23 -2.53
C TYR A 89 -3.18 1.40 -1.03
N LEU A 90 -3.40 0.35 -0.24
CA LEU A 90 -3.17 0.38 1.21
C LEU A 90 -1.70 0.69 1.54
N VAL A 91 -0.78 -0.11 0.99
CA VAL A 91 0.65 0.03 1.30
C VAL A 91 1.22 1.34 0.76
N GLY A 92 0.83 1.70 -0.48
CA GLY A 92 1.22 2.96 -1.10
C GLY A 92 0.74 4.16 -0.30
N GLY A 93 -0.54 4.17 0.05
CA GLY A 93 -1.18 5.28 0.75
C GLY A 93 -0.77 5.41 2.21
N ALA A 94 -0.47 4.32 2.90
CA ALA A 94 -0.14 4.34 4.32
C ALA A 94 1.07 5.21 4.64
N ASN A 95 2.00 5.39 3.70
CA ASN A 95 3.22 6.17 3.88
C ASN A 95 3.14 7.60 3.33
N CYS A 96 1.99 8.00 2.79
CA CYS A 96 1.83 9.29 2.14
C CYS A 96 1.64 10.46 3.11
N THR A 97 2.23 11.60 2.77
CA THR A 97 2.06 12.89 3.47
C THR A 97 0.85 13.67 2.95
N ARG A 98 0.42 14.72 3.68
CA ARG A 98 -0.64 15.66 3.28
C ARG A 98 -0.44 16.23 1.87
N THR A 99 0.79 16.44 1.44
CA THR A 99 1.14 17.07 0.16
C THR A 99 1.35 16.08 -0.99
N SER A 100 1.39 14.78 -0.69
CA SER A 100 1.64 13.73 -1.68
C SER A 100 0.60 13.72 -2.80
N SER A 101 1.05 13.40 -4.01
CA SER A 101 0.15 13.29 -5.16
C SER A 101 -0.72 12.03 -5.10
N PHE A 102 -0.34 11.05 -4.29
CA PHE A 102 -1.11 9.85 -4.01
C PHE A 102 -2.45 10.17 -3.33
N ARG A 103 -2.46 10.96 -2.23
CA ARG A 103 -3.71 11.29 -1.50
C ARG A 103 -4.72 11.93 -2.44
N LYS A 104 -4.29 12.94 -3.20
CA LYS A 104 -5.11 13.62 -4.23
C LYS A 104 -5.63 12.65 -5.31
N TYR A 105 -4.77 11.76 -5.78
CA TYR A 105 -5.15 10.76 -6.79
C TYR A 105 -6.18 9.76 -6.23
N PHE A 106 -5.98 9.30 -5.00
CA PHE A 106 -6.84 8.34 -4.32
C PHE A 106 -8.24 8.92 -4.08
N ASP A 107 -8.34 10.17 -3.59
CA ASP A 107 -9.63 10.85 -3.39
C ASP A 107 -10.42 10.97 -4.70
N SER A 108 -9.77 11.45 -5.76
CA SER A 108 -10.35 11.50 -7.10
C SER A 108 -10.82 10.13 -7.59
N ARG A 109 -10.13 9.06 -7.20
CA ARG A 109 -10.50 7.69 -7.54
C ARG A 109 -11.72 7.23 -6.74
N LEU A 110 -11.75 7.47 -5.43
CA LEU A 110 -12.89 7.14 -4.57
C LEU A 110 -14.18 7.87 -5.00
N ASP A 111 -14.06 9.13 -5.43
CA ASP A 111 -15.17 9.91 -5.98
C ASP A 111 -15.74 9.33 -7.27
N ARG A 112 -14.89 8.76 -8.13
CA ARG A 112 -15.34 8.06 -9.34
C ARG A 112 -16.09 6.77 -8.98
N TYR A 113 -15.63 6.05 -7.97
CA TYR A 113 -16.34 4.88 -7.46
C TYR A 113 -17.68 5.20 -6.83
N ARG A 114 -17.76 6.28 -6.05
CA ARG A 114 -19.03 6.73 -5.45
C ARG A 114 -20.10 6.99 -6.52
N ARG A 115 -19.68 7.47 -7.70
CA ARG A 115 -20.56 7.73 -8.86
C ARG A 115 -20.85 6.49 -9.70
N ALA A 116 -19.91 5.55 -9.79
CA ALA A 116 -20.09 4.30 -10.52
C ALA A 116 -20.91 3.30 -9.68
N ARG A 117 -22.11 2.91 -10.14
CA ARG A 117 -23.05 2.02 -9.42
C ARG A 117 -22.60 0.55 -9.23
N GLY A 118 -21.32 0.29 -8.97
CA GLY A 118 -20.78 -1.05 -8.69
C GLY A 118 -20.53 -1.27 -7.19
N GLN A 119 -21.33 -2.12 -6.54
CA GLN A 119 -21.32 -2.26 -5.07
C GLN A 119 -20.08 -2.95 -4.49
N SER A 120 -19.51 -3.96 -5.17
CA SER A 120 -18.42 -4.78 -4.60
C SER A 120 -17.09 -4.03 -4.56
N THR A 121 -16.60 -3.51 -5.69
CA THR A 121 -15.35 -2.74 -5.76
C THR A 121 -15.39 -1.49 -4.89
N TYR A 122 -16.56 -0.83 -4.81
CA TYR A 122 -16.75 0.32 -3.94
C TYR A 122 -16.57 -0.04 -2.46
N GLN A 123 -17.03 -1.21 -2.01
CA GLN A 123 -16.87 -1.63 -0.61
C GLN A 123 -15.39 -1.86 -0.25
N SER A 124 -14.62 -2.56 -1.08
CA SER A 124 -13.19 -2.78 -0.81
C SER A 124 -12.40 -1.47 -0.81
N MET A 125 -12.66 -0.59 -1.78
CA MET A 125 -11.99 0.73 -1.84
C MET A 125 -12.39 1.63 -0.66
N LYS A 126 -13.66 1.59 -0.24
CA LYS A 126 -14.13 2.33 0.94
C LYS A 126 -13.47 1.82 2.24
N ARG A 127 -13.32 0.51 2.40
CA ARG A 127 -12.61 -0.07 3.55
C ARG A 127 -11.16 0.41 3.63
N ILE A 128 -10.46 0.43 2.48
CA ILE A 128 -9.10 0.97 2.43
C ILE A 128 -9.10 2.48 2.73
N ALA A 129 -10.06 3.23 2.19
CA ALA A 129 -10.17 4.66 2.47
C ALA A 129 -10.30 4.93 3.98
N THR A 130 -11.13 4.19 4.70
CA THR A 130 -11.27 4.33 6.15
C THR A 130 -9.96 4.08 6.90
N ILE A 131 -9.17 3.10 6.48
CA ILE A 131 -7.86 2.83 7.10
C ILE A 131 -6.88 3.95 6.80
N LEU A 132 -6.81 4.37 5.54
CA LEU A 132 -5.91 5.42 5.10
C LEU A 132 -6.25 6.75 5.79
N GLU A 133 -7.52 7.10 5.91
CA GLU A 133 -7.99 8.29 6.63
C GLU A 133 -7.51 8.28 8.10
N GLU A 134 -7.68 7.16 8.81
CA GLU A 134 -7.25 7.00 10.20
C GLU A 134 -5.71 7.08 10.34
N VAL A 135 -4.97 6.39 9.46
CA VAL A 135 -3.50 6.43 9.41
C VAL A 135 -3.00 7.84 9.09
N TRP A 136 -3.64 8.52 8.14
CA TRP A 136 -3.30 9.89 7.77
C TRP A 136 -3.57 10.83 8.92
N GLN A 137 -4.72 10.74 9.58
CA GLN A 137 -5.04 11.58 10.72
C GLN A 137 -3.99 11.47 11.83
N GLN A 138 -3.55 10.25 12.15
CA GLN A 138 -2.51 10.05 13.16
C GLN A 138 -1.14 10.56 12.72
N LYS A 139 -0.71 10.27 11.48
CA LYS A 139 0.54 10.78 10.91
C LYS A 139 0.59 12.29 10.89
N ASP A 140 -0.52 12.88 10.49
CA ASP A 140 -0.71 14.31 10.37
C ASP A 140 -0.68 14.99 11.76
N ASN A 141 -1.34 14.39 12.76
CA ASN A 141 -1.28 14.86 14.15
C ASN A 141 0.11 14.70 14.77
N ALA A 142 0.78 13.57 14.54
CA ALA A 142 2.14 13.34 15.00
C ALA A 142 3.13 14.34 14.39
N GLN A 143 2.95 14.67 13.11
CA GLN A 143 3.72 15.70 12.42
C GLN A 143 3.47 17.09 13.05
N ASP A 144 2.21 17.45 13.32
CA ASP A 144 1.86 18.73 13.95
C ASP A 144 2.42 18.84 15.39
N LEU A 145 2.50 17.73 16.12
CA LEU A 145 3.05 17.64 17.49
C LEU A 145 4.55 17.33 17.56
N SER A 146 5.23 17.19 16.41
CA SER A 146 6.64 16.79 16.30
C SER A 146 6.98 15.47 17.05
N VAL A 147 6.01 14.57 17.13
CA VAL A 147 6.18 13.23 17.70
C VAL A 147 6.79 12.32 16.63
N LYS A 148 7.90 11.67 16.99
CA LYS A 148 8.72 10.88 16.04
C LYS A 148 8.11 9.51 15.70
N ASP A 149 7.25 8.99 16.57
CA ASP A 149 6.64 7.67 16.43
C ASP A 149 5.18 7.83 15.99
N SER A 150 4.97 7.73 14.67
CA SER A 150 3.63 7.53 14.13
C SER A 150 3.33 6.04 14.05
N GLU A 151 2.11 5.65 14.44
CA GLU A 151 1.63 4.27 14.28
C GLU A 151 1.71 3.83 12.81
N ASP A 152 2.05 2.55 12.62
CA ASP A 152 1.99 1.91 11.31
C ASP A 152 0.55 1.48 10.99
N TRP A 153 0.19 1.38 9.71
CA TRP A 153 -1.16 0.97 9.30
C TRP A 153 -1.55 -0.42 9.83
N ARG A 154 -0.56 -1.28 10.06
CA ARG A 154 -0.73 -2.60 10.69
C ARG A 154 -1.17 -2.48 12.14
N ASP A 155 -0.62 -1.52 12.87
CA ASP A 155 -0.98 -1.25 14.27
C ASP A 155 -2.38 -0.65 14.35
N VAL A 156 -2.70 0.30 13.46
CA VAL A 156 -4.05 0.87 13.33
C VAL A 156 -5.08 -0.23 13.04
N MET A 157 -4.78 -1.15 12.13
CA MET A 157 -5.69 -2.26 11.83
C MET A 157 -5.82 -3.24 13.00
N SER A 158 -4.72 -3.53 13.70
CA SER A 158 -4.72 -4.43 14.86
C SER A 158 -5.51 -3.84 16.02
N ARG A 159 -5.31 -2.56 16.32
CA ARG A 159 -6.02 -1.82 17.37
C ARG A 159 -7.52 -1.74 17.14
N ASN A 160 -7.94 -1.57 15.89
CA ASN A 160 -9.36 -1.49 15.53
C ASN A 160 -10.01 -2.86 15.23
N GLY A 161 -9.27 -3.97 15.35
CA GLY A 161 -9.80 -5.30 15.06
C GLY A 161 -10.17 -5.52 13.58
N TRP A 162 -9.56 -4.78 12.66
CA TRP A 162 -9.87 -4.82 11.22
C TRP A 162 -9.20 -5.99 10.50
N VAL A 163 -9.38 -7.21 11.02
CA VAL A 163 -8.81 -8.45 10.46
C VAL A 163 -9.46 -8.83 9.12
N PHE A 164 -10.61 -8.25 8.76
CA PHE A 164 -11.34 -8.57 7.52
C PHE A 164 -10.60 -8.26 6.21
N LEU A 165 -9.42 -7.64 6.25
CA LEU A 165 -8.56 -7.42 5.07
C LEU A 165 -7.46 -8.46 4.90
N THR A 166 -7.17 -9.30 5.90
CA THR A 166 -6.36 -10.52 5.69
C THR A 166 -7.17 -11.62 5.01
N HIS A 167 -8.50 -11.54 5.06
CA HIS A 167 -9.44 -12.41 4.34
C HIS A 167 -9.69 -12.00 2.87
N LEU A 168 -8.88 -11.11 2.27
CA LEU A 168 -8.93 -10.86 0.82
C LEU A 168 -8.54 -12.10 -0.02
N VAL A 169 -8.11 -13.19 0.63
CA VAL A 169 -7.97 -14.55 0.04
C VAL A 169 -8.88 -15.55 0.75
N ALA A 170 -10.08 -15.15 1.18
CA ALA A 170 -11.13 -16.12 1.46
C ALA A 170 -11.67 -16.61 0.10
N VAL A 171 -10.98 -17.59 -0.48
CA VAL A 171 -11.60 -18.55 -1.38
C VAL A 171 -12.83 -19.05 -0.62
N GLU A 172 -14.03 -18.76 -1.11
CA GLU A 172 -15.24 -19.40 -0.57
C GLU A 172 -14.96 -20.91 -0.53
N PRO A 173 -15.08 -21.57 0.62
CA PRO A 173 -14.91 -23.01 0.66
C PRO A 173 -15.97 -23.59 -0.27
N LEU A 174 -15.53 -24.15 -1.40
CA LEU A 174 -16.37 -24.92 -2.30
C LEU A 174 -17.15 -25.90 -1.44
N GLN A 175 -18.45 -25.64 -1.29
CA GLN A 175 -19.36 -26.58 -0.70
C GLN A 175 -19.49 -27.74 -1.69
N VAL A 176 -18.56 -28.68 -1.60
CA VAL A 176 -18.70 -29.98 -2.24
C VAL A 176 -19.80 -30.69 -1.46
N LYS A 177 -21.02 -30.63 -2.01
CA LYS A 177 -22.08 -31.56 -1.63
C LYS A 177 -21.61 -32.96 -2.05
N ILE A 178 -21.29 -33.78 -1.06
CA ILE A 178 -21.19 -35.24 -1.20
C ILE A 178 -22.62 -35.80 -1.16
#